data_AF-A0A968JS28-F1
#
_entry.id   AF-A0A968JS28-F1
#
_cell.length_a   1.000
_cell.length_b   1.000
_cell.length_c   1.000
_cell.angle_alpha   90.00
_cell.angle_beta   90.00
_cell.angle_gamma   90.00
#
_symmetry.space_group_name_H-M   'P 1'
#
loop_
_entity.id
_entity.type
_entity.pdbx_description
1 polymer ?
#
loop_
_entity_poly.entity_id
_entity_poly.type
_entity_poly.pdbx_seq_one_letter_code
_entity_poly.pdbx_strand_id
1 'polypeptide(L)'
;WLRQFSEEKDEQFIRGFLGRMLFSGEEVHKKSSVLSGGEKVRCMLSKMMLKHPNFLIMDEPTNHLDLESITALNNAMKEFSGNIIFTSHDHELMQTVANRIIEISPLGMIDSLMVFDDYIRNEAMKAQREALYEGVLV
;
A
#
# COMPACT_ATOMS: atom_id res chain seq x y z
N TRP A 1 12.10 13.69 -12.88
CA TRP A 1 11.76 13.69 -11.44
C TRP A 1 12.23 12.41 -10.74
N LEU A 2 11.88 11.22 -11.22
CA LEU A 2 12.23 9.94 -10.57
C LEU A 2 13.75 9.72 -10.38
N ARG A 3 14.56 10.19 -11.35
CA ARG A 3 16.04 10.15 -11.32
C ARG A 3 16.67 10.62 -10.02
N GLN A 4 16.06 11.53 -9.27
CA GLN A 4 16.62 12.02 -8.01
C GLN A 4 16.63 10.95 -6.89
N PHE A 5 15.78 9.93 -6.98
CA PHE A 5 15.60 8.91 -5.94
C PHE A 5 16.34 7.59 -6.20
N SER A 6 16.96 7.42 -7.37
CA SER A 6 17.77 6.25 -7.72
C SER A 6 19.24 6.51 -7.43
N GLU A 7 20.00 5.51 -7.00
CA GLU A 7 21.48 5.62 -6.96
C GLU A 7 22.06 5.64 -8.38
N GLU A 8 21.62 4.71 -9.23
CA GLU A 8 21.94 4.64 -10.65
C GLU A 8 21.15 5.70 -11.42
N LYS A 9 21.86 6.62 -12.08
CA LYS A 9 21.24 7.76 -12.78
C LYS A 9 21.06 7.49 -14.27
N ASP A 10 21.55 6.38 -14.79
CA ASP A 10 21.36 6.02 -16.19
C ASP A 10 19.87 6.08 -16.62
N GLU A 11 19.64 6.59 -17.82
CA GLU A 11 18.28 6.80 -18.32
C GLU A 11 17.57 5.48 -18.60
N GLN A 12 18.28 4.51 -19.18
CA GLN A 12 17.73 3.21 -19.54
C GLN A 12 17.35 2.44 -18.27
N PHE A 13 18.18 2.52 -17.23
CA PHE A 13 17.87 1.97 -15.91
C PHE A 13 16.55 2.54 -15.36
N ILE A 14 16.41 3.86 -15.29
CA ILE A 14 15.20 4.51 -14.73
C ILE A 14 13.97 4.25 -15.59
N ARG A 15 14.12 4.29 -16.92
CA ARG A 15 13.03 3.95 -17.86
C ARG A 15 12.55 2.52 -17.66
N GLY A 16 13.43 1.60 -17.26
CA GLY A 16 13.04 0.23 -16.90
C GLY A 16 11.99 0.19 -15.78
N PHE A 17 12.14 0.98 -14.72
CA PHE A 17 11.17 1.05 -13.62
C PHE A 17 9.87 1.75 -14.00
N LEU A 18 9.96 2.80 -14.83
CA LEU A 18 8.77 3.48 -15.35
C LEU A 18 7.99 2.56 -16.30
N GLY A 19 8.69 1.80 -17.14
CA GLY A 19 8.09 0.82 -18.05
C GLY A 19 7.34 -0.30 -17.33
N ARG A 20 7.87 -0.80 -16.20
CA ARG A 20 7.16 -1.75 -15.33
C ARG A 20 5.86 -1.18 -14.76
N MET A 21 5.78 0.14 -14.63
CA MET A 21 4.59 0.85 -14.18
C MET A 21 3.75 1.41 -15.33
N LEU A 22 3.88 0.82 -16.53
CA LEU A 22 3.12 1.12 -17.74
C LEU A 22 3.31 2.54 -18.30
N PHE A 23 4.41 3.22 -17.96
CA PHE A 23 4.80 4.44 -18.66
C PHE A 23 5.55 4.07 -19.95
N SER A 24 5.11 4.60 -21.09
CA SER A 24 5.71 4.28 -22.39
C SER A 24 5.98 5.52 -23.24
N GLY A 25 6.91 5.40 -24.21
CA GLY A 25 7.18 6.46 -25.21
C GLY A 25 7.44 7.84 -24.60
N GLU A 26 6.63 8.82 -25.01
CA GLU A 26 6.69 10.21 -24.55
C GLU A 26 6.13 10.41 -23.13
N GLU A 27 5.41 9.43 -22.57
CA GLU A 27 4.80 9.58 -21.25
C GLU A 27 5.83 9.71 -20.13
N VAL A 28 7.00 9.10 -20.31
CA VAL A 28 8.14 9.22 -19.39
C VAL A 28 8.70 10.64 -19.29
N HIS A 29 8.38 11.50 -20.27
CA HIS A 29 8.78 12.90 -20.31
C HIS A 29 7.71 13.85 -19.75
N LYS A 30 6.51 13.35 -19.43
CA LYS A 30 5.47 14.15 -18.78
C LYS A 30 6.00 14.74 -17.47
N LYS A 31 5.70 16.02 -17.22
CA LYS A 31 5.99 16.66 -15.93
C LYS A 31 5.15 15.98 -14.83
N SER A 32 5.74 15.76 -13.66
CA SER A 32 5.02 15.16 -12.52
C SER A 32 3.78 15.94 -12.09
N SER A 33 3.73 17.24 -12.38
CA SER A 33 2.59 18.12 -12.10
C SER A 33 1.35 17.84 -12.96
N VAL A 34 1.52 17.24 -14.14
CA VAL A 34 0.42 16.98 -15.09
C VAL A 34 -0.07 15.52 -15.08
N LEU A 35 0.51 14.69 -14.20
CA LEU A 35 0.09 13.29 -14.04
C LEU A 35 -1.30 13.20 -13.40
N SER A 36 -2.11 12.27 -13.88
CA SER A 36 -3.35 11.83 -13.25
C SER A 36 -3.10 11.20 -11.87
N GLY A 37 -4.15 10.97 -11.08
CA GLY A 37 -4.04 10.30 -9.77
C GLY A 37 -3.35 8.94 -9.86
N GLY A 38 -3.82 8.06 -10.76
CA GLY A 38 -3.22 6.74 -10.95
C GLY A 38 -1.79 6.77 -11.50
N GLU A 39 -1.47 7.69 -12.41
CA GLU A 39 -0.06 7.88 -12.85
C GLU A 39 0.84 8.34 -11.69
N LYS A 40 0.35 9.21 -10.80
CA LYS A 40 1.12 9.62 -9.61
C LYS A 40 1.39 8.45 -8.69
N VAL A 41 0.39 7.62 -8.40
CA VAL A 41 0.56 6.41 -7.56
C VAL A 41 1.58 5.47 -8.19
N ARG A 42 1.46 5.19 -9.49
CA ARG A 42 2.40 4.35 -10.24
C ARG A 42 3.84 4.89 -10.21
N CYS A 43 4.01 6.20 -10.36
CA CYS A 43 5.31 6.87 -10.25
C CYS A 43 5.90 6.80 -8.81
N MET A 44 5.04 6.88 -7.79
CA MET A 44 5.43 6.70 -6.39
C MET A 44 5.85 5.26 -6.08
N LEU A 45 5.17 4.26 -6.65
CA LEU A 45 5.58 2.87 -6.55
C LEU A 45 6.94 2.63 -7.23
N SER A 46 7.18 3.18 -8.44
CA SER A 46 8.53 3.15 -9.05
C SER A 46 9.60 3.73 -8.13
N LYS A 47 9.29 4.83 -7.45
CA LYS A 47 10.21 5.46 -6.48
C LYS A 47 10.49 4.54 -5.30
N MET A 48 9.50 3.83 -4.77
CA MET A 48 9.70 2.87 -3.68
C MET A 48 10.59 1.71 -4.14
N MET A 49 10.35 1.16 -5.33
CA MET A 49 11.18 0.09 -5.89
C MET A 49 12.66 0.49 -6.03
N LEU A 50 12.93 1.72 -6.47
CA LEU A 50 14.29 2.26 -6.63
C LEU A 50 15.03 2.46 -5.32
N LYS A 51 14.31 2.63 -4.20
CA LYS A 51 14.92 2.88 -2.89
C LYS A 51 15.33 1.61 -2.16
N HIS A 52 14.96 0.43 -2.67
CA HIS A 52 15.22 -0.86 -2.02
C HIS A 52 14.90 -0.85 -0.51
N PRO A 53 13.68 -0.44 -0.10
CA PRO A 53 13.34 -0.33 1.31
C PRO A 53 13.29 -1.70 1.98
N ASN A 54 13.60 -1.74 3.27
CA ASN A 54 13.37 -2.89 4.15
C ASN A 54 12.04 -2.79 4.94
N PHE A 55 11.41 -1.61 4.91
CA PHE A 55 10.17 -1.30 5.60
C PHE A 55 9.33 -0.35 4.75
N LEU A 56 8.04 -0.66 4.59
CA LEU A 56 7.09 0.13 3.83
C LEU A 56 5.94 0.59 4.73
N ILE A 57 5.55 1.86 4.58
CA ILE A 57 4.35 2.42 5.17
C ILE A 57 3.50 2.93 4.01
N MET A 58 2.25 2.47 3.93
CA MET A 58 1.32 2.85 2.87
C MET A 58 -0.02 3.26 3.45
N ASP A 59 -0.58 4.36 2.94
CA ASP A 59 -1.91 4.81 3.31
C ASP A 59 -2.84 4.69 2.11
N GLU A 60 -3.87 3.85 2.23
CA GLU A 60 -4.83 3.50 1.16
C GLU A 60 -4.15 3.25 -0.22
N PRO A 61 -3.27 2.23 -0.33
CA PRO A 61 -2.43 2.03 -1.51
C PRO A 61 -3.20 1.67 -2.79
N THR A 62 -4.47 1.27 -2.66
CA THR A 62 -5.36 0.91 -3.77
C THR A 62 -6.09 2.11 -4.38
N ASN A 63 -6.05 3.27 -3.73
CA ASN A 63 -6.76 4.45 -4.21
C ASN A 63 -6.25 4.91 -5.58
N HIS A 64 -7.19 5.28 -6.46
CA HIS A 64 -6.93 5.73 -7.82
C HIS A 64 -6.24 4.68 -8.73
N LEU A 65 -6.21 3.41 -8.33
CA LEU A 65 -5.75 2.30 -9.15
C LEU A 65 -6.93 1.60 -9.84
N ASP A 66 -6.67 1.06 -11.03
CA ASP A 66 -7.57 0.12 -11.68
C ASP A 66 -7.37 -1.29 -11.10
N LEU A 67 -8.30 -2.20 -11.42
CA LEU A 67 -8.29 -3.56 -10.87
C LEU A 67 -7.02 -4.34 -11.20
N GLU A 68 -6.47 -4.14 -12.40
CA GLU A 68 -5.21 -4.77 -12.83
C GLU A 68 -4.02 -4.27 -11.97
N SER A 69 -3.94 -2.96 -11.73
CA SER A 69 -2.90 -2.38 -10.87
C SER A 69 -3.06 -2.79 -9.42
N ILE A 70 -4.29 -2.90 -8.90
CA ILE A 70 -4.56 -3.41 -7.54
C ILE A 70 -4.06 -4.84 -7.41
N THR A 71 -4.35 -5.70 -8.39
CA THR A 71 -3.90 -7.10 -8.40
C THR A 71 -2.38 -7.19 -8.43
N ALA A 72 -1.73 -6.39 -9.29
CA ALA A 72 -0.27 -6.33 -9.36
C ALA A 72 0.36 -5.85 -8.04
N LEU A 73 -0.24 -4.84 -7.42
CA LEU A 73 0.22 -4.30 -6.13
C LEU A 73 0.07 -5.33 -5.01
N ASN A 74 -1.07 -6.02 -4.94
CA ASN A 74 -1.32 -7.08 -3.97
C ASN A 74 -0.24 -8.18 -4.08
N ASN A 75 0.01 -8.70 -5.28
CA ASN A 75 1.06 -9.70 -5.51
C ASN A 75 2.45 -9.18 -5.08
N ALA A 76 2.79 -7.93 -5.45
CA ALA A 76 4.06 -7.33 -5.05
C ALA A 76 4.20 -7.16 -3.53
N MET A 77 3.11 -6.81 -2.83
CA MET A 77 3.11 -6.68 -1.36
C MET A 77 3.26 -8.04 -0.68
N LYS A 78 2.67 -9.11 -1.22
CA LYS A 78 2.83 -10.49 -0.70
C LYS A 78 4.24 -11.04 -0.89
N GLU A 79 4.89 -10.71 -2.00
CA GLU A 79 6.25 -11.16 -2.31
C GLU A 79 7.34 -10.30 -1.67
N PHE A 80 6.98 -9.14 -1.12
CA PHE A 80 7.93 -8.24 -0.49
C PHE A 80 8.53 -8.87 0.77
N SER A 81 9.85 -9.02 0.80
CA SER A 81 10.57 -9.68 1.90
C SER A 81 10.74 -8.81 3.15
N GLY A 82 10.41 -7.52 3.08
CA GLY A 82 10.46 -6.60 4.22
C GLY A 82 9.15 -6.55 5.00
N ASN A 83 9.06 -5.63 5.95
CA ASN A 83 7.82 -5.41 6.70
C ASN A 83 6.98 -4.32 6.05
N ILE A 84 5.66 -4.49 6.06
CA ILE A 84 4.71 -3.51 5.55
C ILE A 84 3.72 -3.16 6.66
N ILE A 85 3.54 -1.86 6.90
CA ILE A 85 2.36 -1.33 7.59
C ILE A 85 1.51 -0.65 6.53
N PHE A 86 0.24 -1.02 6.45
CA PHE A 86 -0.68 -0.36 5.54
C PHE A 86 -2.08 -0.21 6.14
N THR A 87 -2.80 0.79 5.65
CA THR A 87 -4.24 0.96 5.83
C THR A 87 -4.92 0.67 4.49
N SER A 88 -6.10 0.06 4.52
CA SER A 88 -6.92 -0.11 3.33
C SER A 88 -8.38 -0.33 3.69
N HIS A 89 -9.28 0.13 2.83
CA HIS A 89 -10.68 -0.30 2.82
C HIS A 89 -10.94 -1.54 1.94
N ASP A 90 -9.93 -2.05 1.23
CA ASP A 90 -10.04 -3.21 0.35
C ASP A 90 -9.90 -4.52 1.14
N HIS A 91 -11.01 -5.25 1.23
CA HIS A 91 -11.08 -6.53 1.93
C HIS A 91 -10.09 -7.56 1.36
N GLU A 92 -9.96 -7.66 0.04
CA GLU A 92 -9.09 -8.66 -0.58
C GLU A 92 -7.63 -8.35 -0.27
N LEU A 93 -7.22 -7.07 -0.34
CA LEU A 93 -5.88 -6.67 0.03
C LEU A 93 -5.58 -6.97 1.50
N MET A 94 -6.49 -6.58 2.41
CA MET A 94 -6.34 -6.84 3.84
C MET A 94 -6.21 -8.34 4.12
N GLN A 95 -7.09 -9.15 3.54
CA GLN A 95 -7.13 -10.59 3.77
C GLN A 95 -5.89 -11.32 3.22
N THR A 96 -5.37 -10.87 2.08
CA THR A 96 -4.27 -11.57 1.39
C THR A 96 -2.88 -11.12 1.82
N VAL A 97 -2.73 -9.88 2.30
CA VAL A 97 -1.44 -9.30 2.69
C VAL A 97 -1.28 -9.24 4.22
N ALA A 98 -2.32 -8.90 4.97
CA ALA A 98 -2.19 -8.69 6.42
C ALA A 98 -2.14 -10.02 7.18
N ASN A 99 -1.14 -10.16 8.04
CA ASN A 99 -0.97 -11.29 8.97
C ASN A 99 -1.07 -10.88 10.45
N ARG A 100 -1.28 -9.58 10.70
CA ARG A 100 -1.47 -8.96 12.01
C ARG A 100 -2.38 -7.76 11.81
N ILE A 101 -3.41 -7.65 12.64
CA ILE A 101 -4.36 -6.54 12.64
C ILE A 101 -4.09 -5.67 13.86
N ILE A 102 -3.87 -4.39 13.61
CA ILE A 102 -3.78 -3.37 14.66
C ILE A 102 -4.97 -2.43 14.45
N GLU A 103 -5.93 -2.48 15.36
CA GLU A 103 -7.09 -1.59 15.34
C GLU A 103 -6.90 -0.49 16.39
N ILE A 104 -6.94 0.75 15.95
CA ILE A 104 -6.79 1.93 16.81
C ILE A 104 -8.18 2.50 17.05
N SER A 105 -8.57 2.57 18.32
CA SER A 105 -9.88 3.04 18.78
C SER A 105 -9.74 4.22 19.76
N PRO A 106 -10.82 4.96 20.06
CA PRO A 106 -10.75 6.11 20.97
C PRO A 106 -10.31 5.78 22.41
N LEU A 107 -10.63 4.58 22.90
CA LEU A 107 -10.29 4.15 24.27
C LEU A 107 -9.03 3.29 24.36
N GLY A 108 -8.42 2.91 23.24
CA GLY A 108 -7.23 2.06 23.23
C GLY A 108 -6.92 1.46 21.87
N MET A 109 -6.14 0.38 21.85
CA MET A 109 -5.89 -0.38 20.62
C MET A 109 -6.04 -1.87 20.85
N ILE A 110 -6.40 -2.58 19.77
CA ILE A 110 -6.31 -4.03 19.68
C ILE A 110 -5.13 -4.37 18.78
N ASP A 111 -4.37 -5.37 19.20
CA ASP A 111 -3.20 -5.85 18.49
C ASP A 111 -3.25 -7.38 18.44
N SER A 112 -3.51 -7.90 17.25
CA SER A 112 -3.88 -9.30 17.03
C SER A 112 -3.07 -9.91 15.89
N LEU A 113 -2.29 -10.95 16.19
CA LEU A 113 -1.51 -11.69 15.20
C LEU A 113 -2.38 -12.77 14.54
N MET A 114 -3.21 -12.35 13.59
CA MET A 114 -4.08 -13.20 12.78
C MET A 114 -4.44 -12.49 11.46
N VAL A 115 -4.98 -13.24 10.50
CA VAL A 115 -5.48 -12.68 9.24
C VAL A 115 -6.80 -11.92 9.44
N PHE A 116 -7.17 -11.10 8.46
CA PHE A 116 -8.31 -10.18 8.59
C PHE A 116 -9.66 -10.88 8.83
N ASP A 117 -9.98 -11.93 8.07
CA ASP A 117 -11.23 -12.69 8.23
C ASP A 117 -11.37 -13.29 9.63
N ASP A 118 -10.28 -13.86 10.15
CA ASP A 118 -10.26 -14.46 11.49
C ASP A 118 -10.48 -13.39 12.55
N TYR A 119 -9.86 -12.22 12.39
CA TYR A 119 -10.04 -11.08 13.28
C TYR A 119 -11.50 -10.61 13.32
N ILE A 120 -12.13 -10.43 12.15
CA ILE A 120 -13.50 -9.92 12.06
C ILE A 120 -14.52 -10.90 12.64
N ARG A 121 -14.31 -12.22 12.45
CA ARG A 121 -15.23 -13.29 12.90
C ARG A 121 -15.00 -13.74 14.34
N ASN A 122 -13.92 -13.33 14.98
CA ASN A 122 -13.61 -13.72 16.35
C ASN A 122 -14.51 -12.99 17.36
N GLU A 123 -15.38 -13.73 18.06
CA GLU A 123 -16.31 -13.20 19.06
C GLU A 123 -15.60 -12.48 20.21
N ALA A 124 -14.42 -12.93 20.64
CA ALA A 124 -13.65 -12.25 21.68
C ALA A 124 -13.12 -10.90 21.18
N MET A 125 -12.64 -10.83 19.94
CA MET A 125 -12.20 -9.57 19.32
C MET A 125 -13.38 -8.62 19.10
N LYS A 126 -14.55 -9.16 18.73
CA LYS A 126 -15.79 -8.38 18.62
C LYS A 126 -16.18 -7.73 19.94
N ALA A 127 -16.24 -8.51 21.03
CA ALA A 127 -16.54 -7.96 22.35
C ALA A 127 -15.52 -6.92 22.81
N GLN A 128 -14.23 -7.14 22.52
CA GLN A 128 -13.18 -6.17 22.83
C GLN A 128 -13.32 -4.87 22.03
N ARG A 129 -13.65 -4.95 20.73
CA ARG A 129 -13.94 -3.76 19.91
C ARG A 129 -15.12 -2.99 20.46
N GLU A 130 -16.24 -3.66 20.74
CA GLU A 130 -17.44 -3.01 21.29
C GLU A 130 -17.12 -2.21 22.56
N ALA A 131 -16.37 -2.80 23.50
CA ALA A 131 -15.94 -2.12 24.73
C ALA A 131 -15.02 -0.90 24.47
N LEU A 132 -14.23 -0.93 23.39
CA LEU A 132 -13.29 0.15 23.04
C LEU A 132 -13.95 1.32 22.30
N TYR A 133 -15.15 1.13 21.74
CA TYR A 133 -15.96 2.20 21.16
C TYR A 133 -17.14 2.62 22.06
N GLU A 134 -17.38 1.92 23.18
CA GLU A 134 -18.46 2.24 24.11
C GLU A 134 -18.27 3.63 24.73
N GLY A 135 -19.25 4.52 24.55
CA GLY A 135 -19.18 5.90 25.06
C GLY A 135 -18.64 6.94 24.06
N VAL A 136 -18.26 6.52 22.84
CA VAL A 136 -17.94 7.44 21.74
C VAL A 136 -19.26 7.87 21.09
N LEU A 137 -19.77 9.03 21.48
CA LEU A 137 -20.88 9.69 20.77
C LEU A 137 -20.37 10.09 19.38
N VAL A 138 -20.80 9.39 18.34
CA VAL A 138 -20.72 9.86 16.95
C VAL A 138 -21.84 10.86 16.72
#